data_AF-A0A1H8JQ15-F1
#
_entry.id   AF-A0A1H8JQ15-F1
#
_cell.length_a   1.000
_cell.length_b   1.000
_cell.length_c   1.000
_cell.angle_alpha   90.00
_cell.angle_beta   90.00
_cell.angle_gamma   90.00
#
_symmetry.space_group_name_H-M   'P 1'
#
loop_
_entity.id
_entity.type
_entity.pdbx_description
1 polymer ?
#
loop_
_entity_poly.entity_id
_entity_poly.type
_entity_poly.pdbx_seq_one_letter_code
_entity_poly.pdbx_strand_id
1 'polypeptide(L)'
;MTFSHISGIARSLITSRTVKAAGVLLVAAVGAWMGIFLSGTVRAEVGPVETGMSLRPSWHGETVVDASPLGTLTFRTHDAPLTLRITLENIDQERAKAFIEDGRLADRLPAIIERDLLDGVRALVVRSLLCAGAGALVAVLLAFRRPRVGLLGLLAASVALAGTGALAALTFRPSSLVEPRYSGLVAAAPSLVGSAESIVTKFESYRSQLTKLVTNVSKLYNTVSNLPVYDADPKSIRVLHISDIHINPIAWNVIRSLKDQFAVDLVVDTGDISDHGSKAENKFVEEIGRLGVPYVYVRGNHDSMTTQRAVAKQKNAIVLDDTTRTVAGLTIYGLGDPRFTPDKSVAVDSDPGSLEQYARSRLPRLNKPDLVAVHDPDIARGFSGATPMILAGHTHQRSTSMLPTGTRLLVQGSTGGAGLRALEHAQPTPVQASVLYFDRQTRRLQAWDDITLGGLGEQSVYIQRHVEPDPGRMISPEPTNSPSPTGPVDGTPKQSGGTPLWHQGQSSPMLQGSPTEGGRES
;
A
#
# COMPACT_ATOMS: atom_id res chain seq x y z
N MET A 1 83.85 -1.91 -34.42
CA MET A 1 82.67 -1.05 -34.14
C MET A 1 81.44 -1.95 -34.27
N THR A 2 80.35 -1.90 -33.48
CA THR A 2 79.80 -0.81 -32.62
C THR A 2 79.23 -1.25 -31.24
N PHE A 3 79.47 -2.47 -30.72
CA PHE A 3 78.87 -2.92 -29.43
C PHE A 3 79.13 -1.99 -28.22
N SER A 4 80.25 -1.25 -28.20
CA SER A 4 80.60 -0.31 -27.14
C SER A 4 79.55 0.82 -26.94
N HIS A 5 79.04 1.41 -28.04
CA HIS A 5 78.19 2.61 -27.96
C HIS A 5 76.87 2.39 -27.20
N ILE A 6 76.26 1.21 -27.35
CA ILE A 6 75.01 0.88 -26.66
C ILE A 6 75.23 0.84 -25.14
N SER A 7 76.37 0.30 -24.68
CA SER A 7 76.72 0.26 -23.26
C SER A 7 76.97 1.65 -22.66
N GLY A 8 77.54 2.58 -23.44
CA GLY A 8 77.80 3.96 -23.03
C GLY A 8 76.52 4.76 -22.85
N ILE A 9 75.56 4.62 -23.77
CA ILE A 9 74.24 5.29 -23.71
C ILE A 9 73.43 4.72 -22.54
N ALA A 10 73.41 3.40 -22.35
CA ALA A 10 72.74 2.78 -21.20
C ALA A 10 73.32 3.28 -19.86
N ARG A 11 74.65 3.39 -19.74
CA ARG A 11 75.30 3.92 -18.54
C ARG A 11 75.04 5.41 -18.32
N SER A 12 75.02 6.25 -19.36
CA SER A 12 74.76 7.70 -19.20
C SER A 12 73.30 7.99 -18.83
N LEU A 13 72.34 7.22 -19.36
CA LEU A 13 70.95 7.28 -18.92
C LEU A 13 70.81 6.98 -17.42
N ILE A 14 71.44 5.91 -16.93
CA ILE A 14 71.44 5.53 -15.51
C ILE A 14 72.08 6.60 -14.60
N THR A 15 73.06 7.36 -15.08
CA THR A 15 73.67 8.44 -14.28
C THR A 15 72.87 9.75 -14.27
N SER A 16 71.92 9.93 -15.18
CA SER A 16 71.14 11.17 -15.35
C SER A 16 70.34 11.59 -14.10
N ARG A 17 70.07 12.90 -13.98
CA ARG A 17 69.21 13.44 -12.90
C ARG A 17 67.75 13.00 -13.05
N THR A 18 67.27 12.81 -14.28
CA THR A 18 65.89 12.41 -14.59
C THR A 18 65.61 10.96 -14.20
N VAL A 19 66.49 10.00 -14.53
CA VAL A 19 66.32 8.59 -14.11
C VAL A 19 66.37 8.46 -12.58
N LYS A 20 67.22 9.25 -11.91
CA LYS A 20 67.26 9.28 -10.43
C LYS A 20 65.99 9.87 -9.82
N ALA A 21 65.44 10.94 -10.40
CA ALA A 21 64.15 11.49 -9.97
C ALA A 21 63.00 10.49 -10.20
N ALA A 22 62.92 9.85 -11.37
CA ALA A 22 61.93 8.83 -11.69
C ALA A 22 62.02 7.62 -10.73
N GLY A 23 63.23 7.17 -10.39
CA GLY A 23 63.44 6.11 -9.40
C GLY A 23 62.93 6.49 -7.99
N VAL A 24 63.14 7.74 -7.55
CA VAL A 24 62.59 8.23 -6.27
C VAL A 24 61.07 8.29 -6.30
N LEU A 25 60.47 8.78 -7.39
CA LEU A 25 59.02 8.83 -7.56
C LEU A 25 58.39 7.42 -7.57
N LEU A 26 59.01 6.47 -8.26
CA LEU A 26 58.54 5.08 -8.32
C LEU A 26 58.61 4.39 -6.95
N VAL A 27 59.72 4.55 -6.22
CA VAL A 27 59.84 3.99 -4.85
C VAL A 27 58.88 4.68 -3.88
N ALA A 28 58.65 5.99 -4.01
CA ALA A 28 57.64 6.70 -3.22
C ALA A 28 56.22 6.19 -3.51
N ALA A 29 55.88 5.96 -4.78
CA ALA A 29 54.58 5.43 -5.19
C ALA A 29 54.35 4.00 -4.68
N VAL A 30 55.35 3.11 -4.80
CA VAL A 30 55.28 1.74 -4.25
C VAL A 30 55.16 1.77 -2.72
N GLY A 31 55.92 2.65 -2.04
CA GLY A 31 55.82 2.83 -0.59
C GLY A 31 54.45 3.36 -0.15
N ALA A 32 53.87 4.33 -0.87
CA ALA A 32 52.53 4.84 -0.61
C ALA A 32 51.45 3.76 -0.85
N TRP A 33 51.53 3.03 -1.96
CA TRP A 33 50.64 1.91 -2.30
C TRP A 33 50.63 0.85 -1.19
N MET A 34 51.82 0.45 -0.73
CA MET A 34 51.96 -0.50 0.38
C MET A 34 51.45 0.08 1.71
N GLY A 35 51.66 1.38 1.94
CA GLY A 35 51.11 2.08 3.11
C GLY A 35 49.58 2.11 3.15
N ILE A 36 48.90 2.32 2.01
CA ILE A 36 47.43 2.19 1.93
C ILE A 36 47.03 0.73 2.19
N PHE A 37 47.67 -0.24 1.51
CA PHE A 37 47.35 -1.67 1.64
C PHE A 37 47.50 -2.17 3.09
N LEU A 38 48.53 -1.72 3.80
CA LEU A 38 48.79 -2.05 5.21
C LEU A 38 48.05 -1.14 6.21
N SER A 39 47.25 -0.16 5.77
CA SER A 39 46.52 0.73 6.69
C SER A 39 45.50 -0.01 7.54
N GLY A 40 44.97 -1.14 7.06
CA GLY A 40 44.02 -2.01 7.76
C GLY A 40 42.57 -1.48 7.74
N THR A 41 41.70 -2.10 8.54
CA THR A 41 40.32 -1.65 8.73
C THR A 41 40.21 -0.58 9.83
N VAL A 42 39.30 0.37 9.62
CA VAL A 42 38.73 1.25 10.63
C VAL A 42 37.32 0.74 10.92
N ARG A 43 37.03 0.44 12.20
CA ARG A 43 35.67 0.13 12.63
C ARG A 43 34.91 1.41 12.97
N ALA A 44 33.66 1.50 12.55
CA ALA A 44 32.73 2.55 12.90
C ALA A 44 31.32 1.98 13.05
N GLU A 45 30.63 2.39 14.10
CA GLU A 45 29.20 2.14 14.29
C GLU A 45 28.42 3.12 13.40
N VAL A 46 27.52 2.62 12.55
CA VAL A 46 26.69 3.44 11.66
C VAL A 46 25.23 3.13 11.98
N GLY A 47 24.61 3.97 12.82
CA GLY A 47 23.31 3.65 13.42
C GLY A 47 23.34 2.35 14.24
N PRO A 48 22.55 1.31 13.90
CA PRO A 48 22.56 0.01 14.58
C PRO A 48 23.55 -1.00 13.98
N VAL A 49 24.41 -0.64 13.01
CA VAL A 49 25.29 -1.59 12.30
C VAL A 49 26.76 -1.33 12.62
N GLU A 50 27.50 -2.36 13.03
CA GLU A 50 28.96 -2.30 13.11
C GLU A 50 29.57 -2.45 11.71
N THR A 51 30.40 -1.49 11.28
CA THR A 51 31.00 -1.50 9.94
C THR A 51 32.52 -1.46 9.98
N GLY A 52 33.15 -2.34 9.19
CA GLY A 52 34.58 -2.39 8.93
C GLY A 52 34.92 -1.70 7.61
N MET A 53 35.39 -0.45 7.68
CA MET A 53 35.78 0.34 6.51
C MET A 53 37.26 0.15 6.17
N SER A 54 37.60 -0.04 4.90
CA SER A 54 38.99 -0.12 4.43
C SER A 54 39.15 0.50 3.04
N LEU A 55 40.31 1.13 2.81
CA LEU A 55 40.70 1.70 1.52
C LEU A 55 41.81 0.81 0.93
N ARG A 56 41.68 0.43 -0.34
CA ARG A 56 42.72 -0.34 -1.05
C ARG A 56 43.06 0.32 -2.39
N PRO A 57 44.32 0.27 -2.85
CA PRO A 57 44.65 0.63 -4.23
C PRO A 57 43.93 -0.27 -5.23
N SER A 58 43.51 0.28 -6.36
CA SER A 58 42.80 -0.45 -7.42
C SER A 58 43.14 0.10 -8.81
N TRP A 59 42.57 -0.50 -9.86
CA TRP A 59 42.55 0.06 -11.21
C TRP A 59 41.22 0.74 -11.58
N HIS A 60 40.23 0.71 -10.68
CA HIS A 60 38.86 1.19 -10.91
C HIS A 60 38.25 1.78 -9.63
N GLY A 61 37.64 2.97 -9.74
CA GLY A 61 37.10 3.75 -8.62
C GLY A 61 35.76 3.24 -8.06
N GLU A 62 35.79 2.04 -7.49
CA GLU A 62 34.59 1.35 -7.01
C GLU A 62 34.44 1.44 -5.49
N THR A 63 33.20 1.60 -5.02
CA THR A 63 32.83 1.41 -3.62
C THR A 63 32.12 0.07 -3.49
N VAL A 64 32.50 -0.74 -2.50
CA VAL A 64 31.94 -2.09 -2.28
C VAL A 64 31.36 -2.16 -0.88
N VAL A 65 30.04 -2.33 -0.80
CA VAL A 65 29.36 -2.68 0.45
C VAL A 65 29.26 -4.20 0.52
N ASP A 66 29.79 -4.78 1.58
CA ASP A 66 29.99 -6.21 1.74
C ASP A 66 29.18 -6.71 2.94
N ALA A 67 28.04 -7.35 2.63
CA ALA A 67 27.09 -7.86 3.60
C ALA A 67 27.17 -9.40 3.66
N SER A 68 28.39 -9.94 3.72
CA SER A 68 28.64 -11.38 3.85
C SER A 68 27.93 -11.96 5.09
N PRO A 69 27.27 -13.14 5.00
CA PRO A 69 27.28 -14.09 3.89
C PRO A 69 26.22 -13.82 2.80
N LEU A 70 25.39 -12.77 2.93
CA LEU A 70 24.29 -12.51 2.02
C LEU A 70 24.79 -12.10 0.63
N GLY A 71 25.84 -11.28 0.53
CA GLY A 71 26.42 -10.88 -0.75
C GLY A 71 27.08 -9.50 -0.73
N THR A 72 27.32 -8.93 -1.92
CA THR A 72 27.95 -7.60 -2.06
C THR A 72 27.18 -6.69 -3.00
N LEU A 73 27.26 -5.39 -2.75
CA LEU A 73 26.79 -4.32 -3.63
C LEU A 73 28.01 -3.51 -4.10
N THR A 74 28.27 -3.49 -5.41
CA THR A 74 29.42 -2.79 -5.99
C THR A 74 28.95 -1.57 -6.80
N PHE A 75 29.43 -0.39 -6.42
CA PHE A 75 29.04 0.91 -6.95
C PHE A 75 30.22 1.56 -7.71
N ARG A 76 30.01 2.05 -8.94
CA ARG A 76 31.05 2.72 -9.75
C ARG A 76 31.17 4.21 -9.45
N THR A 77 31.55 4.48 -8.20
CA THR A 77 31.50 5.81 -7.59
C THR A 77 32.43 6.86 -8.17
N HIS A 78 33.60 6.50 -8.70
CA HIS A 78 34.63 7.43 -9.17
C HIS A 78 35.57 6.79 -10.22
N ASP A 79 36.53 7.55 -10.75
CA ASP A 79 37.56 7.04 -11.70
C ASP A 79 38.98 6.98 -11.10
N ALA A 80 39.17 7.44 -9.86
CA ALA A 80 40.47 7.34 -9.19
C ALA A 80 40.87 5.88 -8.86
N PRO A 81 42.18 5.54 -8.82
CA PRO A 81 42.70 4.17 -8.61
C PRO A 81 42.62 3.69 -7.14
N LEU A 82 41.43 3.77 -6.55
CA LEU A 82 41.12 3.33 -5.19
C LEU A 82 39.83 2.51 -5.14
N THR A 83 39.73 1.63 -4.16
CA THR A 83 38.47 0.95 -3.80
C THR A 83 38.20 1.17 -2.32
N LEU A 84 37.04 1.75 -2.02
CA LEU A 84 36.48 1.82 -0.68
C LEU A 84 35.67 0.55 -0.42
N ARG A 85 36.02 -0.24 0.60
CA ARG A 85 35.19 -1.37 1.06
C ARG A 85 34.61 -1.05 2.42
N ILE A 86 33.30 -1.23 2.56
CA ILE A 86 32.55 -1.13 3.80
C ILE A 86 31.95 -2.51 4.05
N THR A 87 32.53 -3.27 4.98
CA THR A 87 31.99 -4.57 5.38
C THR A 87 31.05 -4.39 6.57
N LEU A 88 29.87 -5.01 6.54
CA LEU A 88 28.97 -5.08 7.69
C LEU A 88 29.47 -6.23 8.58
N GLU A 89 29.94 -5.92 9.79
CA GLU A 89 30.52 -6.92 10.70
C GLU A 89 29.47 -7.52 11.65
N ASN A 90 28.53 -6.70 12.16
CA ASN A 90 27.50 -7.11 13.11
C ASN A 90 26.31 -6.12 13.12
N ILE A 91 25.17 -6.50 13.73
CA ILE A 91 24.01 -5.63 13.96
C ILE A 91 23.67 -5.62 15.46
N ASP A 92 23.67 -4.43 16.06
CA ASP A 92 23.23 -4.20 17.43
C ASP A 92 21.70 -4.31 17.50
N GLN A 93 21.22 -5.41 18.09
CA GLN A 93 19.79 -5.73 18.17
C GLN A 93 19.03 -4.81 19.14
N GLU A 94 19.69 -4.28 20.18
CA GLU A 94 19.06 -3.37 21.15
C GLU A 94 18.85 -1.99 20.54
N ARG A 95 19.86 -1.46 19.82
CA ARG A 95 19.71 -0.22 19.03
C ARG A 95 18.69 -0.40 17.91
N ALA A 96 18.76 -1.49 17.14
CA ALA A 96 17.82 -1.77 16.07
C ALA A 96 16.37 -1.78 16.57
N LYS A 97 16.13 -2.39 17.75
CA LYS A 97 14.83 -2.38 18.42
C LYS A 97 14.42 -0.97 18.88
N ALA A 98 15.32 -0.20 19.48
CA ALA A 98 15.03 1.17 19.92
C ALA A 98 14.62 2.11 18.75
N PHE A 99 15.22 1.94 17.57
CA PHE A 99 14.81 2.65 16.34
C PHE A 99 13.43 2.23 15.80
N ILE A 100 12.92 1.05 16.16
CA ILE A 100 11.59 0.58 15.79
C ILE A 100 10.52 1.04 16.80
N GLU A 101 10.88 1.12 18.08
CA GLU A 101 9.94 1.45 19.17
C GLU A 101 9.74 2.96 19.39
N ASP A 102 10.71 3.83 19.06
CA ASP A 102 10.53 5.30 19.05
C ASP A 102 10.59 5.90 17.63
N GLY A 103 9.43 6.32 17.12
CA GLY A 103 9.32 7.01 15.83
C GLY A 103 10.17 8.28 15.71
N ARG A 104 10.49 8.97 16.83
CA ARG A 104 11.39 10.15 16.80
C ARG A 104 12.84 9.80 16.55
N LEU A 105 13.25 8.55 16.83
CA LEU A 105 14.55 8.02 16.43
C LEU A 105 14.52 7.55 14.98
N ALA A 106 13.44 6.92 14.53
CA ALA A 106 13.23 6.54 13.14
C ALA A 106 13.31 7.74 12.18
N ASP A 107 12.60 8.85 12.48
CA ASP A 107 12.62 10.10 11.71
C ASP A 107 14.03 10.70 11.55
N ARG A 108 14.95 10.38 12.47
CA ARG A 108 16.33 10.91 12.52
C ARG A 108 17.38 9.94 11.97
N LEU A 109 17.02 8.68 11.76
CA LEU A 109 17.94 7.62 11.35
C LEU A 109 18.75 7.96 10.08
N PRO A 110 18.20 8.60 9.02
CA PRO A 110 19.00 8.99 7.85
C PRO A 110 20.15 9.95 8.17
N ALA A 111 19.89 10.97 9.00
CA ALA A 111 20.90 11.96 9.38
C ALA A 111 21.94 11.41 10.38
N ILE A 112 21.55 10.41 11.17
CA ILE A 112 22.46 9.65 12.03
C ILE A 112 23.42 8.82 11.14
N ILE A 113 22.87 8.04 10.21
CA ILE A 113 23.65 7.22 9.26
C ILE A 113 24.61 8.08 8.43
N GLU A 114 24.16 9.23 7.91
CA GLU A 114 25.00 10.15 7.14
C GLU A 114 26.22 10.64 7.95
N ARG A 115 25.99 11.17 9.16
CA ARG A 115 27.05 11.65 10.04
C ARG A 115 28.04 10.53 10.40
N ASP A 116 27.52 9.40 10.86
CA ASP A 116 28.34 8.29 11.38
C ASP A 116 29.21 7.68 10.26
N LEU A 117 28.65 7.56 9.05
CA LEU A 117 29.37 7.17 7.84
C LEU A 117 30.46 8.19 7.47
N LEU A 118 30.16 9.49 7.50
CA LEU A 118 31.13 10.54 7.19
C LEU A 118 32.30 10.55 8.18
N ASP A 119 32.07 10.40 9.48
CA ASP A 119 33.14 10.34 10.48
C ASP A 119 33.97 9.04 10.36
N GLY A 120 33.34 7.90 10.07
CA GLY A 120 34.05 6.65 9.77
C GLY A 120 34.95 6.74 8.53
N VAL A 121 34.42 7.29 7.43
CA VAL A 121 35.19 7.53 6.18
C VAL A 121 36.30 8.55 6.42
N ARG A 122 36.05 9.61 7.20
CA ARG A 122 37.07 10.61 7.57
C ARG A 122 38.22 9.98 8.36
N ALA A 123 37.92 9.15 9.35
CA ALA A 123 38.92 8.41 10.11
C ALA A 123 39.75 7.46 9.23
N LEU A 124 39.09 6.75 8.30
CA LEU A 124 39.76 5.92 7.30
C LEU A 124 40.69 6.74 6.40
N VAL A 125 40.23 7.85 5.81
CA VAL A 125 41.03 8.71 4.93
C VAL A 125 42.26 9.25 5.68
N VAL A 126 42.11 9.78 6.89
CA VAL A 126 43.24 10.27 7.70
C VAL A 126 44.25 9.15 7.97
N ARG A 127 43.80 7.97 8.39
CA ARG A 127 44.67 6.81 8.64
C ARG A 127 45.38 6.34 7.37
N SER A 128 44.68 6.23 6.24
CA SER A 128 45.27 5.84 4.96
C SER A 128 46.30 6.85 4.46
N LEU A 129 46.05 8.16 4.59
CA LEU A 129 47.02 9.21 4.22
C LEU A 129 48.29 9.15 5.09
N LEU A 130 48.14 8.95 6.40
CA LEU A 130 49.28 8.80 7.32
C LEU A 130 50.10 7.54 7.01
N CYS A 131 49.45 6.38 6.82
CA CYS A 131 50.13 5.14 6.47
C CYS A 131 50.81 5.21 5.09
N ALA A 132 50.18 5.85 4.10
CA ALA A 132 50.76 6.07 2.77
C ALA A 132 51.98 7.00 2.82
N GLY A 133 51.90 8.12 3.54
CA GLY A 133 53.03 9.03 3.73
C GLY A 133 54.21 8.36 4.45
N ALA A 134 53.93 7.61 5.53
CA ALA A 134 54.93 6.83 6.24
C ALA A 134 55.57 5.75 5.35
N GLY A 135 54.77 5.00 4.59
CA GLY A 135 55.25 3.97 3.66
C GLY A 135 56.15 4.55 2.56
N ALA A 136 55.76 5.67 1.94
CA ALA A 136 56.58 6.37 0.95
C ALA A 136 57.91 6.87 1.54
N LEU A 137 57.86 7.50 2.72
CA LEU A 137 59.05 8.00 3.42
C LEU A 137 60.01 6.84 3.75
N VAL A 138 59.52 5.77 4.36
CA VAL A 138 60.32 4.60 4.74
C VAL A 138 60.91 3.90 3.51
N ALA A 139 60.13 3.66 2.45
CA ALA A 139 60.63 3.03 1.23
C ALA A 139 61.77 3.84 0.58
N VAL A 140 61.62 5.16 0.45
CA VAL A 140 62.64 6.03 -0.14
C VAL A 140 63.86 6.17 0.77
N LEU A 141 63.69 6.20 2.09
CA LEU A 141 64.82 6.18 3.04
C LEU A 141 65.60 4.86 2.97
N LEU A 142 64.94 3.71 2.88
CA LEU A 142 65.59 2.40 2.76
C LEU A 142 66.36 2.28 1.44
N ALA A 143 65.76 2.69 0.32
CA ALA A 143 66.36 2.58 -1.01
C ALA A 143 67.52 3.57 -1.26
N PHE A 144 67.36 4.84 -0.85
CA PHE A 144 68.31 5.91 -1.18
C PHE A 144 69.17 6.40 0.00
N ARG A 145 68.86 5.99 1.24
CA ARG A 145 69.60 6.29 2.48
C ARG A 145 69.98 7.76 2.67
N ARG A 146 69.10 8.68 2.25
CA ARG A 146 69.33 10.14 2.29
C ARG A 146 68.07 10.88 2.77
N PRO A 147 68.10 11.61 3.91
CA PRO A 147 66.88 12.21 4.49
C PRO A 147 66.23 13.24 3.58
N ARG A 148 67.02 14.08 2.89
CA ARG A 148 66.52 15.05 1.90
C ARG A 148 65.80 14.39 0.72
N VAL A 149 66.14 13.15 0.38
CA VAL A 149 65.47 12.38 -0.68
C VAL A 149 64.19 11.73 -0.14
N GLY A 150 64.20 11.24 1.11
CA GLY A 150 62.99 10.78 1.81
C GLY A 150 61.91 11.87 1.91
N LEU A 151 62.28 13.12 2.22
CA LEU A 151 61.35 14.25 2.24
C LEU A 151 60.76 14.57 0.86
N LEU A 152 61.54 14.44 -0.22
CA LEU A 152 61.03 14.58 -1.60
C LEU A 152 60.07 13.43 -1.96
N GLY A 153 60.35 12.21 -1.49
CA GLY A 153 59.44 11.07 -1.64
C GLY A 153 58.12 11.25 -0.89
N LEU A 154 58.17 11.76 0.34
CA LEU A 154 56.99 12.11 1.13
C LEU A 154 56.16 13.21 0.43
N LEU A 155 56.80 14.30 -0.01
CA LEU A 155 56.12 15.38 -0.73
C LEU A 155 55.46 14.88 -2.03
N ALA A 156 56.18 14.05 -2.81
CA ALA A 156 55.63 13.45 -4.03
C ALA A 156 54.43 12.54 -3.74
N ALA A 157 54.48 11.74 -2.66
CA ALA A 157 53.35 10.93 -2.23
C ALA A 157 52.17 11.81 -1.77
N SER A 158 52.40 12.87 -0.99
CA SER A 158 51.34 13.81 -0.59
C SER A 158 50.67 14.49 -1.79
N VAL A 159 51.44 14.92 -2.80
CA VAL A 159 50.90 15.50 -4.05
C VAL A 159 50.12 14.46 -4.85
N ALA A 160 50.63 13.22 -4.97
CA ALA A 160 49.93 12.14 -5.66
C ALA A 160 48.61 11.77 -4.96
N LEU A 161 48.61 11.64 -3.63
CA LEU A 161 47.42 11.36 -2.82
C LEU A 161 46.39 12.49 -2.90
N ALA A 162 46.82 13.75 -2.85
CA ALA A 162 45.94 14.90 -3.05
C ALA A 162 45.33 14.91 -4.46
N GLY A 163 46.12 14.60 -5.49
CA GLY A 163 45.64 14.43 -6.87
C GLY A 163 44.65 13.28 -7.02
N THR A 164 44.89 12.14 -6.35
CA THR A 164 43.97 10.98 -6.32
C THR A 164 42.66 11.32 -5.60
N GLY A 165 42.71 12.03 -4.47
CA GLY A 165 41.52 12.50 -3.75
C GLY A 165 40.72 13.55 -4.54
N ALA A 166 41.40 14.50 -5.18
CA ALA A 166 40.77 15.47 -6.07
C ALA A 166 40.13 14.78 -7.28
N LEU A 167 40.79 13.80 -7.90
CA LEU A 167 40.23 12.99 -8.98
C LEU A 167 38.99 12.23 -8.49
N ALA A 168 39.02 11.62 -7.30
CA ALA A 168 37.88 10.90 -6.74
C ALA A 168 36.67 11.82 -6.49
N ALA A 169 36.90 13.03 -5.99
CA ALA A 169 35.84 14.02 -5.77
C ALA A 169 35.28 14.60 -7.07
N LEU A 170 36.15 14.94 -8.04
CA LEU A 170 35.74 15.52 -9.34
C LEU A 170 35.09 14.51 -10.29
N THR A 171 35.39 13.21 -10.13
CA THR A 171 34.76 12.13 -10.90
C THR A 171 33.68 11.39 -10.12
N PHE A 172 33.25 11.93 -8.97
CA PHE A 172 32.21 11.31 -8.16
C PHE A 172 30.89 11.25 -8.92
N ARG A 173 30.27 10.05 -8.97
CA ARG A 173 29.01 9.79 -9.67
C ARG A 173 27.88 9.48 -8.68
N PRO A 174 27.09 10.46 -8.22
CA PRO A 174 25.94 10.21 -7.33
C PRO A 174 24.93 9.21 -7.91
N SER A 175 24.71 9.23 -9.24
CA SER A 175 23.85 8.28 -9.94
C SER A 175 24.29 6.81 -9.79
N SER A 176 25.58 6.55 -9.59
CA SER A 176 26.08 5.17 -9.38
C SER A 176 25.56 4.53 -8.09
N LEU A 177 25.11 5.33 -7.11
CA LEU A 177 24.47 4.87 -5.88
C LEU A 177 23.07 4.27 -6.13
N VAL A 178 22.45 4.59 -7.26
CA VAL A 178 21.12 4.10 -7.66
C VAL A 178 21.22 2.78 -8.46
N GLU A 179 22.39 2.50 -9.04
CA GLU A 179 22.64 1.34 -9.92
C GLU A 179 23.80 0.43 -9.43
N PRO A 180 23.78 -0.10 -8.19
CA PRO A 180 24.76 -1.08 -7.77
C PRO A 180 24.69 -2.39 -8.57
N ARG A 181 25.85 -3.00 -8.76
CA ARG A 181 25.96 -4.42 -9.16
C ARG A 181 25.85 -5.30 -7.93
N TYR A 182 24.78 -6.08 -7.87
CA TYR A 182 24.54 -7.06 -6.80
C TYR A 182 25.27 -8.39 -7.06
N SER A 183 25.67 -9.08 -5.99
CA SER A 183 26.17 -10.45 -6.03
C SER A 183 25.66 -11.26 -4.82
N GLY A 184 25.79 -12.59 -4.86
CA GLY A 184 25.31 -13.48 -3.79
C GLY A 184 23.79 -13.57 -3.73
N LEU A 185 23.25 -13.89 -2.56
CA LEU A 185 21.80 -13.96 -2.28
C LEU A 185 21.11 -12.60 -2.45
N VAL A 186 21.83 -11.49 -2.20
CA VAL A 186 21.30 -10.12 -2.43
C VAL A 186 21.01 -9.85 -3.92
N ALA A 187 21.56 -10.64 -4.86
CA ALA A 187 21.21 -10.54 -6.27
C ALA A 187 19.72 -10.81 -6.58
N ALA A 188 18.99 -11.47 -5.68
CA ALA A 188 17.54 -11.64 -5.79
C ALA A 188 16.72 -10.40 -5.31
N ALA A 189 17.31 -9.52 -4.51
CA ALA A 189 16.61 -8.40 -3.86
C ALA A 189 15.91 -7.41 -4.82
N PRO A 190 16.40 -7.11 -6.03
CA PRO A 190 15.68 -6.26 -6.99
C PRO A 190 14.32 -6.80 -7.46
N SER A 191 13.99 -8.07 -7.19
CA SER A 191 12.65 -8.61 -7.44
C SER A 191 11.64 -8.31 -6.31
N LEU A 192 12.13 -7.89 -5.13
CA LEU A 192 11.33 -7.50 -3.96
C LEU A 192 11.20 -5.97 -3.81
N VAL A 193 12.13 -5.20 -4.40
CA VAL A 193 12.07 -3.73 -4.44
C VAL A 193 12.35 -3.26 -5.87
N GLY A 194 11.31 -2.76 -6.54
CA GLY A 194 11.32 -2.48 -7.99
C GLY A 194 12.31 -1.39 -8.45
N SER A 195 12.69 -1.48 -9.73
CA SER A 195 13.77 -0.72 -10.37
C SER A 195 13.63 0.81 -10.34
N ALA A 196 14.73 1.52 -10.61
CA ALA A 196 14.78 2.98 -10.71
C ALA A 196 13.88 3.56 -11.83
N GLU A 197 13.68 2.81 -12.91
CA GLU A 197 12.70 3.15 -13.96
C GLU A 197 11.27 3.16 -13.42
N SER A 198 10.96 2.29 -12.44
CA SER A 198 9.71 2.36 -11.69
C SER A 198 9.61 3.62 -10.83
N ILE A 199 10.71 4.24 -10.40
CA ILE A 199 10.70 5.48 -9.60
C ILE A 199 10.37 6.69 -10.49
N VAL A 200 10.96 6.79 -11.68
CA VAL A 200 10.62 7.85 -12.65
C VAL A 200 9.17 7.69 -13.15
N THR A 201 8.76 6.45 -13.44
CA THR A 201 7.38 6.13 -13.83
C THR A 201 6.40 6.41 -12.69
N LYS A 202 6.76 6.10 -11.43
CA LYS A 202 5.98 6.49 -10.24
C LYS A 202 5.94 8.00 -10.06
N PHE A 203 6.97 8.77 -10.41
CA PHE A 203 6.95 10.22 -10.25
C PHE A 203 6.02 10.92 -11.26
N GLU A 204 6.06 10.54 -12.54
CA GLU A 204 5.08 11.06 -13.52
C GLU A 204 3.67 10.49 -13.28
N SER A 205 3.55 9.23 -12.84
CA SER A 205 2.27 8.68 -12.35
C SER A 205 1.75 9.47 -11.16
N TYR A 206 2.58 9.79 -10.17
CA TYR A 206 2.24 10.58 -8.99
C TYR A 206 1.84 12.01 -9.36
N ARG A 207 2.57 12.66 -10.27
CA ARG A 207 2.22 14.00 -10.80
C ARG A 207 0.89 13.97 -11.57
N SER A 208 0.64 12.90 -12.32
CA SER A 208 -0.65 12.64 -12.99
C SER A 208 -1.77 12.36 -11.99
N GLN A 209 -1.53 11.54 -10.96
CA GLN A 209 -2.46 11.22 -9.88
C GLN A 209 -2.79 12.45 -9.02
N LEU A 210 -1.83 13.33 -8.72
CA LEU A 210 -2.07 14.62 -8.08
C LEU A 210 -2.89 15.56 -8.97
N THR A 211 -2.56 15.65 -10.26
CA THR A 211 -3.32 16.48 -11.22
C THR A 211 -4.75 15.98 -11.36
N LYS A 212 -4.95 14.65 -11.43
CA LYS A 212 -6.26 13.99 -11.36
C LYS A 212 -6.94 14.34 -10.04
N LEU A 213 -6.36 14.01 -8.89
CA LEU A 213 -6.95 14.24 -7.57
C LEU A 213 -7.41 15.70 -7.39
N VAL A 214 -6.58 16.70 -7.70
CA VAL A 214 -6.97 18.12 -7.61
C VAL A 214 -8.10 18.45 -8.58
N THR A 215 -7.98 18.07 -9.86
CA THR A 215 -9.05 18.28 -10.86
C THR A 215 -10.38 17.66 -10.43
N ASN A 216 -10.31 16.49 -9.81
CA ASN A 216 -11.44 15.63 -9.53
C ASN A 216 -12.10 15.97 -8.19
N VAL A 217 -11.32 16.42 -7.20
CA VAL A 217 -11.82 17.12 -6.00
C VAL A 217 -12.59 18.37 -6.41
N SER A 218 -12.03 19.20 -7.29
CA SER A 218 -12.70 20.42 -7.77
C SER A 218 -13.98 20.14 -8.56
N LYS A 219 -13.98 19.09 -9.41
CA LYS A 219 -15.20 18.62 -10.09
C LYS A 219 -16.25 18.16 -9.08
N LEU A 220 -15.91 17.24 -8.19
CA LEU A 220 -16.84 16.69 -7.21
C LEU A 220 -17.39 17.80 -6.28
N TYR A 221 -16.58 18.78 -5.88
CA TYR A 221 -17.02 19.96 -5.14
C TYR A 221 -18.05 20.81 -5.90
N ASN A 222 -17.78 21.13 -7.17
CA ASN A 222 -18.72 21.88 -8.01
C ASN A 222 -20.04 21.12 -8.23
N THR A 223 -19.94 19.81 -8.48
CA THR A 223 -21.09 18.91 -8.62
C THR A 223 -21.95 18.91 -7.35
N VAL A 224 -21.32 18.73 -6.18
CA VAL A 224 -21.95 18.72 -4.85
C VAL A 224 -22.58 20.08 -4.46
N SER A 225 -22.07 21.18 -5.00
CA SER A 225 -22.57 22.54 -4.74
C SER A 225 -23.81 22.90 -5.58
N ASN A 226 -23.99 22.24 -6.73
CA ASN A 226 -25.02 22.56 -7.73
C ASN A 226 -26.19 21.56 -7.77
N LEU A 227 -26.25 20.61 -6.82
CA LEU A 227 -27.40 19.71 -6.65
C LEU A 227 -28.68 20.51 -6.35
N PRO A 228 -29.87 20.06 -6.81
CA PRO A 228 -31.13 20.80 -6.62
C PRO A 228 -31.71 20.60 -5.21
N VAL A 229 -32.21 21.68 -4.60
CA VAL A 229 -32.92 21.64 -3.31
C VAL A 229 -34.23 20.88 -3.47
N TYR A 230 -34.50 19.93 -2.56
CA TYR A 230 -35.70 19.10 -2.58
C TYR A 230 -36.78 19.65 -1.64
N ASP A 231 -38.05 19.64 -2.07
CA ASP A 231 -39.18 20.09 -1.24
C ASP A 231 -39.68 18.97 -0.30
N ALA A 232 -40.00 19.35 0.92
CA ALA A 232 -39.88 18.48 2.09
C ALA A 232 -41.24 17.98 2.61
N ASP A 233 -41.75 16.83 2.12
CA ASP A 233 -42.95 16.20 2.69
C ASP A 233 -42.75 15.91 4.20
N PRO A 234 -43.50 16.59 5.11
CA PRO A 234 -43.32 16.47 6.56
C PRO A 234 -43.83 15.14 7.13
N LYS A 235 -44.49 14.29 6.33
CA LYS A 235 -44.92 12.94 6.72
C LYS A 235 -43.81 11.89 6.57
N SER A 236 -42.70 12.24 5.93
CA SER A 236 -41.56 11.33 5.80
C SER A 236 -40.61 11.35 7.01
N ILE A 237 -39.86 10.27 7.17
CA ILE A 237 -38.57 10.21 7.87
C ILE A 237 -37.52 9.92 6.77
N ARG A 238 -36.50 10.77 6.65
CA ARG A 238 -35.50 10.68 5.58
C ARG A 238 -34.18 10.18 6.12
N VAL A 239 -33.78 9.00 5.66
CA VAL A 239 -32.50 8.36 6.02
C VAL A 239 -31.52 8.55 4.87
N LEU A 240 -30.35 9.13 5.14
CA LEU A 240 -29.22 9.09 4.23
C LEU A 240 -28.40 7.82 4.49
N HIS A 241 -28.46 6.85 3.57
CA HIS A 241 -27.64 5.65 3.60
C HIS A 241 -26.31 5.90 2.88
N ILE A 242 -25.22 5.71 3.62
CA ILE A 242 -23.84 5.83 3.16
C ILE A 242 -23.02 4.63 3.62
N SER A 243 -21.90 4.38 2.96
CA SER A 243 -21.02 3.26 3.30
C SER A 243 -19.64 3.42 2.64
N ASP A 244 -18.66 2.64 3.10
CA ASP A 244 -17.39 2.39 2.44
C ASP A 244 -16.69 3.72 2.09
N ILE A 245 -16.47 4.56 3.11
CA ILE A 245 -15.95 5.92 2.99
C ILE A 245 -14.41 5.91 2.81
N HIS A 246 -13.71 4.89 3.34
CA HIS A 246 -12.26 4.69 3.22
C HIS A 246 -11.46 6.00 3.34
N ILE A 247 -11.67 6.72 4.45
CA ILE A 247 -11.04 7.99 4.82
C ILE A 247 -11.07 9.11 3.73
N ASN A 248 -11.96 9.08 2.74
CA ASN A 248 -12.02 10.12 1.70
C ASN A 248 -12.56 11.46 2.26
N PRO A 249 -11.77 12.56 2.31
CA PRO A 249 -12.21 13.84 2.88
C PRO A 249 -13.37 14.50 2.13
N ILE A 250 -13.56 14.17 0.84
CA ILE A 250 -14.63 14.75 0.03
C ILE A 250 -16.00 14.19 0.44
N ALA A 251 -16.05 12.96 0.98
CA ALA A 251 -17.29 12.32 1.43
C ALA A 251 -18.05 13.19 2.45
N TRP A 252 -17.36 13.86 3.37
CA TRP A 252 -18.02 14.76 4.33
C TRP A 252 -18.72 15.96 3.68
N ASN A 253 -18.24 16.44 2.53
CA ASN A 253 -18.93 17.49 1.77
C ASN A 253 -20.16 16.95 1.04
N VAL A 254 -20.06 15.75 0.45
CA VAL A 254 -21.19 15.03 -0.17
C VAL A 254 -22.28 14.77 0.88
N ILE A 255 -21.91 14.19 2.03
CA ILE A 255 -22.80 13.89 3.16
C ILE A 255 -23.48 15.16 3.66
N ARG A 256 -22.75 16.28 3.83
CA ARG A 256 -23.34 17.58 4.20
C ARG A 256 -24.38 18.05 3.19
N SER A 257 -24.01 18.22 1.91
CA SER A 257 -24.94 18.73 0.91
C SER A 257 -26.17 17.84 0.72
N LEU A 258 -26.02 16.52 0.71
CA LEU A 258 -27.16 15.61 0.64
C LEU A 258 -28.06 15.75 1.89
N LYS A 259 -27.45 15.82 3.08
CA LYS A 259 -28.18 16.01 4.34
C LYS A 259 -28.95 17.34 4.38
N ASP A 260 -28.35 18.42 3.90
CA ASP A 260 -28.96 19.76 3.88
C ASP A 260 -30.01 19.89 2.77
N GLN A 261 -29.75 19.43 1.54
CA GLN A 261 -30.66 19.64 0.39
C GLN A 261 -31.87 18.69 0.35
N PHE A 262 -31.73 17.46 0.84
CA PHE A 262 -32.86 16.54 1.01
C PHE A 262 -33.55 16.71 2.37
N ALA A 263 -33.01 17.60 3.23
CA ALA A 263 -33.43 17.81 4.62
C ALA A 263 -33.61 16.47 5.36
N VAL A 264 -32.50 15.77 5.53
CA VAL A 264 -32.38 14.41 6.09
C VAL A 264 -32.57 14.43 7.61
N ASP A 265 -33.39 13.52 8.15
CA ASP A 265 -33.63 13.39 9.59
C ASP A 265 -32.48 12.65 10.32
N LEU A 266 -31.83 11.69 9.65
CA LEU A 266 -30.70 10.91 10.19
C LEU A 266 -29.83 10.29 9.10
N VAL A 267 -28.56 10.05 9.41
CA VAL A 267 -27.62 9.28 8.58
C VAL A 267 -27.52 7.85 9.12
N VAL A 268 -27.45 6.85 8.23
CA VAL A 268 -27.04 5.49 8.54
C VAL A 268 -25.80 5.16 7.72
N ASP A 269 -24.69 4.97 8.43
CA ASP A 269 -23.39 4.54 7.91
C ASP A 269 -23.23 3.04 8.12
N THR A 270 -23.14 2.28 7.02
CA THR A 270 -22.93 0.83 7.03
C THR A 270 -21.46 0.40 7.12
N GLY A 271 -20.54 1.32 7.42
CA GLY A 271 -19.18 1.00 7.87
C GLY A 271 -18.11 1.14 6.79
N ASP A 272 -16.89 0.76 7.16
CA ASP A 272 -15.64 1.03 6.43
C ASP A 272 -15.41 2.55 6.26
N ILE A 273 -15.49 3.25 7.40
CA ILE A 273 -15.17 4.67 7.50
C ILE A 273 -13.65 4.92 7.52
N SER A 274 -12.88 3.95 8.01
CA SER A 274 -11.41 3.91 7.98
C SER A 274 -10.89 2.81 7.03
N ASP A 275 -9.61 2.90 6.64
CA ASP A 275 -8.99 2.01 5.66
C ASP A 275 -8.05 0.97 6.32
N HIS A 276 -7.51 1.28 7.50
CA HIS A 276 -6.64 0.40 8.30
C HIS A 276 -7.09 0.28 9.78
N GLY A 277 -8.22 0.88 10.16
CA GLY A 277 -8.74 0.84 11.53
C GLY A 277 -7.85 1.47 12.61
N SER A 278 -6.91 2.34 12.22
CA SER A 278 -5.81 2.79 13.07
C SER A 278 -6.13 4.04 13.91
N LYS A 279 -5.32 4.27 14.95
CA LYS A 279 -5.41 5.48 15.79
C LYS A 279 -5.15 6.78 15.04
N ALA A 280 -4.43 6.74 13.91
CA ALA A 280 -4.11 7.93 13.11
C ALA A 280 -5.33 8.40 12.30
N GLU A 281 -6.12 7.44 11.78
CA GLU A 281 -7.31 7.69 10.98
C GLU A 281 -8.48 8.27 11.80
N ASN A 282 -8.52 7.97 13.11
CA ASN A 282 -9.57 8.41 14.04
C ASN A 282 -9.87 9.92 14.07
N LYS A 283 -8.99 10.79 13.57
CA LYS A 283 -9.29 12.23 13.44
C LYS A 283 -10.37 12.49 12.37
N PHE A 284 -10.48 11.63 11.36
CA PHE A 284 -11.44 11.75 10.27
C PHE A 284 -12.90 11.76 10.75
N VAL A 285 -13.21 11.00 11.81
CA VAL A 285 -14.59 10.87 12.31
C VAL A 285 -15.05 12.06 13.16
N GLU A 286 -14.19 13.04 13.46
CA GLU A 286 -14.56 14.29 14.15
C GLU A 286 -15.61 15.11 13.39
N GLU A 287 -15.71 14.92 12.07
CA GLU A 287 -16.71 15.58 11.21
C GLU A 287 -18.15 15.13 11.52
N ILE A 288 -18.35 13.91 12.05
CA ILE A 288 -19.67 13.40 12.48
C ILE A 288 -20.31 14.35 13.50
N GLY A 289 -19.51 14.90 14.43
CA GLY A 289 -19.95 15.86 15.43
C GLY A 289 -20.50 17.17 14.85
N ARG A 290 -20.22 17.46 13.57
CA ARG A 290 -20.58 18.71 12.87
C ARG A 290 -21.83 18.61 12.00
N LEU A 291 -22.36 17.40 11.76
CA LEU A 291 -23.48 17.18 10.83
C LEU A 291 -24.83 17.76 11.33
N GLY A 292 -25.04 17.78 12.65
CA GLY A 292 -26.24 18.34 13.29
C GLY A 292 -27.44 17.38 13.37
N VAL A 293 -27.36 16.23 12.72
CA VAL A 293 -28.37 15.15 12.74
C VAL A 293 -27.79 13.88 13.38
N PRO A 294 -28.62 12.95 13.90
CA PRO A 294 -28.16 11.65 14.36
C PRO A 294 -27.39 10.89 13.28
N TYR A 295 -26.28 10.27 13.66
CA TYR A 295 -25.42 9.48 12.78
C TYR A 295 -25.32 8.05 13.32
N VAL A 296 -26.16 7.16 12.79
CA VAL A 296 -26.12 5.74 13.12
C VAL A 296 -24.93 5.11 12.40
N TYR A 297 -24.15 4.30 13.10
CA TYR A 297 -22.94 3.66 12.57
C TYR A 297 -22.87 2.21 13.00
N VAL A 298 -22.58 1.32 12.06
CA VAL A 298 -22.14 -0.07 12.32
C VAL A 298 -20.70 -0.24 11.86
N ARG A 299 -19.93 -1.07 12.55
CA ARG A 299 -18.51 -1.28 12.24
C ARG A 299 -18.35 -2.16 10.99
N GLY A 300 -17.59 -1.72 9.99
CA GLY A 300 -17.19 -2.55 8.85
C GLY A 300 -15.93 -3.39 9.13
N ASN A 301 -15.44 -4.15 8.15
CA ASN A 301 -14.27 -5.02 8.33
C ASN A 301 -12.92 -4.30 8.19
N HIS A 302 -12.83 -3.11 7.59
CA HIS A 302 -11.66 -2.23 7.69
C HIS A 302 -11.69 -1.36 8.96
N ASP A 303 -12.82 -1.30 9.66
CA ASP A 303 -12.94 -0.58 10.92
C ASP A 303 -12.61 -1.45 12.14
N SER A 304 -11.79 -0.92 13.05
CA SER A 304 -11.43 -1.63 14.28
C SER A 304 -12.31 -1.22 15.47
N MET A 305 -12.20 -1.98 16.58
CA MET A 305 -12.69 -1.53 17.89
C MET A 305 -12.04 -0.22 18.38
N THR A 306 -11.01 0.30 17.71
CA THR A 306 -10.43 1.62 17.97
C THR A 306 -11.10 2.71 17.12
N THR A 307 -11.54 2.40 15.89
CA THR A 307 -12.41 3.26 15.06
C THR A 307 -13.78 3.43 15.71
N GLN A 308 -14.44 2.33 16.07
CA GLN A 308 -15.77 2.34 16.70
C GLN A 308 -15.79 3.13 18.02
N ARG A 309 -14.71 3.08 18.82
CA ARG A 309 -14.54 3.90 20.04
C ARG A 309 -14.20 5.37 19.77
N ALA A 310 -13.80 5.73 18.55
CA ALA A 310 -13.63 7.13 18.13
C ALA A 310 -14.93 7.71 17.57
N VAL A 311 -15.71 6.91 16.82
CA VAL A 311 -17.08 7.25 16.40
C VAL A 311 -17.98 7.45 17.62
N ALA A 312 -17.96 6.53 18.60
CA ALA A 312 -18.75 6.62 19.83
C ALA A 312 -18.47 7.84 20.73
N LYS A 313 -17.41 8.62 20.45
CA LYS A 313 -17.11 9.89 21.16
C LYS A 313 -17.74 11.12 20.50
N GLN A 314 -18.26 10.99 19.29
CA GLN A 314 -18.80 12.11 18.53
C GLN A 314 -20.21 12.41 19.00
N LYS A 315 -20.51 13.69 19.26
CA LYS A 315 -21.75 14.18 19.88
C LYS A 315 -23.04 13.60 19.27
N ASN A 316 -23.03 13.35 17.96
CA ASN A 316 -24.21 12.96 17.18
C ASN A 316 -24.25 11.45 16.86
N ALA A 317 -23.22 10.69 17.24
CA ALA A 317 -23.04 9.30 16.82
C ALA A 317 -23.84 8.32 17.68
N ILE A 318 -24.45 7.34 17.01
CA ILE A 318 -25.20 6.23 17.59
C ILE A 318 -24.60 4.95 17.04
N VAL A 319 -23.53 4.49 17.69
CA VAL A 319 -22.88 3.21 17.37
C VAL A 319 -23.83 2.07 17.73
N LEU A 320 -24.11 1.21 16.75
CA LEU A 320 -24.85 -0.03 16.93
C LEU A 320 -23.93 -1.22 16.68
N ASP A 321 -23.92 -2.15 17.63
CA ASP A 321 -23.16 -3.39 17.57
C ASP A 321 -23.86 -4.40 18.50
N ASP A 322 -24.49 -5.43 17.91
CA ASP A 322 -25.34 -6.41 18.61
C ASP A 322 -26.48 -5.74 19.44
N THR A 323 -27.03 -4.62 18.95
CA THR A 323 -27.94 -3.77 19.74
C THR A 323 -28.97 -2.99 18.92
N THR A 324 -30.05 -2.58 19.57
CA THR A 324 -31.19 -1.85 18.96
C THR A 324 -31.32 -0.44 19.57
N ARG A 325 -31.58 0.57 18.73
CA ARG A 325 -31.98 1.93 19.16
C ARG A 325 -33.11 2.47 18.29
N THR A 326 -34.03 3.21 18.87
CA THR A 326 -34.98 4.03 18.12
C THR A 326 -34.36 5.40 17.83
N VAL A 327 -34.26 5.77 16.55
CA VAL A 327 -33.63 7.01 16.06
C VAL A 327 -34.57 7.66 15.04
N ALA A 328 -34.88 8.95 15.22
CA ALA A 328 -35.83 9.72 14.39
C ALA A 328 -37.24 9.09 14.22
N GLY A 329 -37.59 8.07 15.00
CA GLY A 329 -38.85 7.30 14.90
C GLY A 329 -38.70 5.91 14.30
N LEU A 330 -37.56 5.56 13.70
CA LEU A 330 -37.25 4.22 13.21
C LEU A 330 -36.54 3.40 14.29
N THR A 331 -36.94 2.15 14.48
CA THR A 331 -36.28 1.19 15.39
C THR A 331 -35.23 0.41 14.63
N ILE A 332 -33.97 0.77 14.83
CA ILE A 332 -32.83 0.26 14.07
C ILE A 332 -32.05 -0.74 14.94
N TYR A 333 -31.91 -1.97 14.47
CA TYR A 333 -30.93 -2.92 15.00
C TYR A 333 -29.66 -2.84 14.17
N GLY A 334 -28.49 -2.87 14.82
CA GLY A 334 -27.21 -2.88 14.12
C GLY A 334 -26.23 -3.89 14.70
N LEU A 335 -25.42 -4.48 13.82
CA LEU A 335 -24.41 -5.47 14.15
C LEU A 335 -23.13 -5.15 13.38
N GLY A 336 -22.01 -4.96 14.09
CA GLY A 336 -20.71 -4.76 13.49
C GLY A 336 -20.17 -6.05 12.88
N ASP A 337 -19.30 -5.90 11.89
CA ASP A 337 -18.65 -7.01 11.21
C ASP A 337 -17.78 -7.81 12.21
N PRO A 338 -17.88 -9.15 12.28
CA PRO A 338 -17.03 -9.95 13.16
C PRO A 338 -15.55 -9.95 12.74
N ARG A 339 -15.24 -9.58 11.50
CA ARG A 339 -13.88 -9.58 10.93
C ARG A 339 -13.18 -8.24 11.20
N PHE A 340 -11.86 -8.25 11.02
CA PHE A 340 -11.04 -7.04 10.91
C PHE A 340 -9.90 -7.29 9.91
N THR A 341 -10.15 -7.06 8.62
CA THR A 341 -9.27 -7.47 7.51
C THR A 341 -7.90 -6.78 7.43
N PRO A 342 -7.67 -5.56 7.99
CA PRO A 342 -6.32 -5.01 8.12
C PRO A 342 -5.38 -5.85 9.01
N ASP A 343 -5.91 -6.60 9.98
CA ASP A 343 -5.13 -7.49 10.83
C ASP A 343 -5.13 -8.92 10.28
N LYS A 344 -4.06 -9.26 9.56
CA LYS A 344 -3.86 -10.59 8.96
C LYS A 344 -3.59 -11.72 9.97
N SER A 345 -3.55 -11.42 11.28
CA SER A 345 -3.55 -12.44 12.34
C SER A 345 -4.96 -12.88 12.75
N VAL A 346 -6.00 -12.10 12.41
CA VAL A 346 -7.39 -12.50 12.56
C VAL A 346 -7.74 -13.51 11.47
N ALA A 347 -8.07 -14.73 11.87
CA ALA A 347 -8.58 -15.75 10.96
C ALA A 347 -9.96 -15.31 10.42
N VAL A 348 -9.99 -14.88 9.16
CA VAL A 348 -11.23 -14.63 8.42
C VAL A 348 -11.75 -15.97 7.91
N ASP A 349 -12.90 -16.41 8.43
CA ASP A 349 -13.69 -17.42 7.74
C ASP A 349 -14.21 -16.82 6.42
N SER A 350 -13.92 -17.51 5.32
CA SER A 350 -14.25 -17.07 3.97
C SER A 350 -15.49 -17.78 3.40
N ASP A 351 -16.15 -18.65 4.17
CA ASP A 351 -17.46 -19.19 3.79
C ASP A 351 -18.57 -18.16 4.06
N PRO A 352 -19.34 -17.72 3.03
CA PRO A 352 -20.52 -16.89 3.23
C PRO A 352 -21.56 -17.51 4.18
N GLY A 353 -21.64 -18.85 4.25
CA GLY A 353 -22.50 -19.57 5.18
C GLY A 353 -22.18 -19.27 6.66
N SER A 354 -20.90 -19.06 6.98
CA SER A 354 -20.47 -18.69 8.34
C SER A 354 -21.00 -17.31 8.77
N LEU A 355 -21.00 -16.33 7.86
CA LEU A 355 -21.50 -14.97 8.09
C LEU A 355 -23.03 -14.93 8.19
N GLU A 356 -23.70 -15.71 7.35
CA GLU A 356 -25.15 -15.86 7.42
C GLU A 356 -25.57 -16.55 8.74
N GLN A 357 -24.86 -17.60 9.17
CA GLN A 357 -25.09 -18.27 10.45
C GLN A 357 -24.75 -17.37 11.66
N TYR A 358 -23.72 -16.53 11.54
CA TYR A 358 -23.39 -15.50 12.52
C TYR A 358 -24.55 -14.52 12.69
N ALA A 359 -25.19 -14.06 11.62
CA ALA A 359 -26.40 -13.24 11.69
C ALA A 359 -27.62 -14.01 12.23
N ARG A 360 -27.92 -15.20 11.69
CA ARG A 360 -29.07 -16.03 12.13
C ARG A 360 -29.05 -16.32 13.64
N SER A 361 -27.86 -16.51 14.23
CA SER A 361 -27.71 -16.73 15.68
C SER A 361 -27.98 -15.50 16.56
N ARG A 362 -28.14 -14.30 15.98
CA ARG A 362 -28.62 -13.09 16.68
C ARG A 362 -30.14 -12.89 16.57
N LEU A 363 -30.85 -13.63 15.72
CA LEU A 363 -32.32 -13.51 15.55
C LEU A 363 -33.13 -13.47 16.88
N PRO A 364 -32.81 -14.26 17.92
CA PRO A 364 -33.52 -14.19 19.21
C PRO A 364 -33.42 -12.84 19.95
N ARG A 365 -32.53 -11.94 19.52
CA ARG A 365 -32.32 -10.59 20.07
C ARG A 365 -33.08 -9.51 19.30
N LEU A 366 -33.55 -9.79 18.08
CA LEU A 366 -34.23 -8.82 17.22
C LEU A 366 -35.69 -8.64 17.67
N ASN A 367 -35.95 -7.62 18.49
CA ASN A 367 -37.30 -7.19 18.83
C ASN A 367 -37.96 -6.40 17.68
N LYS A 368 -38.25 -7.10 16.57
CA LYS A 368 -38.95 -6.58 15.37
C LYS A 368 -38.49 -5.18 14.92
N PRO A 369 -37.22 -4.99 14.55
CA PRO A 369 -36.72 -3.69 14.09
C PRO A 369 -37.35 -3.29 12.75
N ASP A 370 -37.60 -2.00 12.58
CA ASP A 370 -38.07 -1.40 11.32
C ASP A 370 -36.96 -1.43 10.24
N LEU A 371 -35.69 -1.46 10.70
CA LEU A 371 -34.50 -1.43 9.87
C LEU A 371 -33.38 -2.25 10.53
N VAL A 372 -32.66 -3.05 9.76
CA VAL A 372 -31.37 -3.62 10.18
C VAL A 372 -30.24 -2.93 9.43
N ALA A 373 -29.16 -2.59 10.13
CA ALA A 373 -27.91 -2.12 9.54
C ALA A 373 -26.79 -3.14 9.82
N VAL A 374 -26.05 -3.52 8.78
CA VAL A 374 -24.85 -4.35 8.84
C VAL A 374 -23.84 -3.84 7.82
N HIS A 375 -22.61 -4.35 7.82
CA HIS A 375 -21.67 -4.05 6.75
C HIS A 375 -21.81 -5.03 5.57
N ASP A 376 -21.64 -6.32 5.81
CA ASP A 376 -21.59 -7.34 4.75
C ASP A 376 -23.00 -7.82 4.30
N PRO A 377 -23.28 -7.91 2.98
CA PRO A 377 -24.55 -8.42 2.46
C PRO A 377 -24.90 -9.88 2.81
N ASP A 378 -23.92 -10.74 3.10
CA ASP A 378 -24.18 -12.13 3.49
C ASP A 378 -24.49 -12.26 5.00
N ILE A 379 -23.95 -11.33 5.82
CA ILE A 379 -24.51 -11.07 7.17
C ILE A 379 -25.96 -10.55 7.03
N ALA A 380 -26.25 -9.70 6.04
CA ALA A 380 -27.61 -9.19 5.82
C ALA A 380 -28.60 -10.32 5.47
N ARG A 381 -28.22 -11.31 4.66
CA ARG A 381 -29.08 -12.47 4.34
C ARG A 381 -29.56 -13.21 5.58
N GLY A 382 -28.73 -13.33 6.62
CA GLY A 382 -29.11 -14.02 7.86
C GLY A 382 -30.18 -13.31 8.70
N PHE A 383 -30.57 -12.08 8.33
CA PHE A 383 -31.73 -11.35 8.89
C PHE A 383 -32.97 -11.35 7.99
N SER A 384 -32.97 -12.14 6.91
CA SER A 384 -34.12 -12.41 6.05
C SER A 384 -35.35 -12.84 6.87
N GLY A 385 -36.43 -12.05 6.77
CA GLY A 385 -37.71 -12.30 7.44
C GLY A 385 -37.83 -11.72 8.86
N ALA A 386 -36.78 -11.10 9.40
CA ALA A 386 -36.77 -10.49 10.73
C ALA A 386 -37.17 -9.00 10.75
N THR A 387 -37.15 -8.34 9.59
CA THR A 387 -37.33 -6.90 9.40
C THR A 387 -37.88 -6.63 7.99
N PRO A 388 -38.60 -5.53 7.70
CA PRO A 388 -38.98 -5.20 6.33
C PRO A 388 -37.81 -4.72 5.45
N MET A 389 -36.72 -4.23 6.06
CA MET A 389 -35.61 -3.61 5.34
C MET A 389 -34.24 -3.82 6.00
N ILE A 390 -33.23 -4.09 5.20
CA ILE A 390 -31.83 -4.22 5.61
C ILE A 390 -30.94 -3.32 4.76
N LEU A 391 -29.99 -2.65 5.40
CA LEU A 391 -28.93 -1.84 4.79
C LEU A 391 -27.57 -2.53 4.96
N ALA A 392 -26.78 -2.57 3.89
CA ALA A 392 -25.43 -3.13 3.83
C ALA A 392 -24.52 -2.27 2.91
N GLY A 393 -23.23 -2.62 2.83
CA GLY A 393 -22.19 -2.03 1.99
C GLY A 393 -21.20 -3.10 1.51
N HIS A 394 -19.90 -2.95 1.83
CA HIS A 394 -18.81 -3.91 1.64
C HIS A 394 -18.37 -4.17 0.18
N THR A 395 -19.31 -4.29 -0.75
CA THR A 395 -19.03 -4.67 -2.15
C THR A 395 -18.50 -3.51 -3.00
N HIS A 396 -18.54 -2.28 -2.45
CA HIS A 396 -18.40 -1.00 -3.15
C HIS A 396 -19.39 -0.79 -4.32
N GLN A 397 -20.34 -1.70 -4.54
CA GLN A 397 -21.25 -1.73 -5.69
C GLN A 397 -22.70 -1.66 -5.21
N ARG A 398 -23.39 -0.54 -5.50
CA ARG A 398 -24.80 -0.41 -5.12
C ARG A 398 -25.65 -1.49 -5.79
N SER A 399 -26.48 -2.18 -5.01
CA SER A 399 -27.53 -3.06 -5.51
C SER A 399 -28.77 -3.03 -4.61
N THR A 400 -29.94 -3.28 -5.19
CA THR A 400 -31.21 -3.44 -4.47
C THR A 400 -31.81 -4.80 -4.82
N SER A 401 -32.24 -5.56 -3.81
CA SER A 401 -32.92 -6.84 -3.99
C SER A 401 -34.12 -7.00 -3.06
N MET A 402 -35.05 -7.88 -3.43
CA MET A 402 -36.09 -8.39 -2.55
C MET A 402 -35.77 -9.85 -2.24
N LEU A 403 -35.64 -10.18 -0.95
CA LEU A 403 -35.43 -11.55 -0.50
C LEU A 403 -36.77 -12.32 -0.51
N PRO A 404 -36.77 -13.68 -0.58
CA PRO A 404 -37.98 -14.48 -0.65
C PRO A 404 -38.97 -14.27 0.51
N THR A 405 -38.47 -13.77 1.65
CA THR A 405 -39.22 -13.41 2.86
C THR A 405 -40.01 -12.10 2.76
N GLY A 406 -39.90 -11.35 1.65
CA GLY A 406 -40.42 -9.98 1.53
C GLY A 406 -39.49 -8.92 2.14
N THR A 407 -38.32 -9.31 2.62
CA THR A 407 -37.31 -8.37 3.16
C THR A 407 -36.61 -7.65 2.00
N ARG A 408 -36.55 -6.32 2.02
CA ARG A 408 -35.78 -5.55 1.02
C ARG A 408 -34.35 -5.34 1.53
N LEU A 409 -33.36 -5.71 0.72
CA LEU A 409 -31.94 -5.46 0.98
C LEU A 409 -31.42 -4.38 0.03
N LEU A 410 -30.92 -3.28 0.60
CA LEU A 410 -30.13 -2.27 -0.10
C LEU A 410 -28.66 -2.45 0.29
N VAL A 411 -27.83 -2.77 -0.71
CA VAL A 411 -26.37 -2.72 -0.59
C VAL A 411 -25.92 -1.39 -1.19
N GLN A 412 -25.16 -0.61 -0.44
CA GLN A 412 -24.69 0.70 -0.83
C GLN A 412 -23.36 0.60 -1.59
N GLY A 413 -23.19 1.46 -2.60
CA GLY A 413 -21.88 1.65 -3.23
C GLY A 413 -21.03 2.61 -2.41
N SER A 414 -19.74 2.73 -2.74
CA SER A 414 -18.82 3.54 -1.94
C SER A 414 -19.16 5.04 -1.96
N THR A 415 -19.54 5.58 -0.80
CA THR A 415 -19.65 7.03 -0.57
C THR A 415 -18.27 7.69 -0.55
N GLY A 416 -17.22 6.92 -0.29
CA GLY A 416 -15.82 7.32 -0.44
C GLY A 416 -15.28 7.26 -1.87
N GLY A 417 -16.02 6.74 -2.85
CA GLY A 417 -15.50 6.47 -4.19
C GLY A 417 -14.22 5.61 -4.16
N ALA A 418 -14.21 4.54 -3.36
CA ALA A 418 -13.05 3.69 -3.04
C ALA A 418 -11.81 4.41 -2.45
N GLY A 419 -12.01 5.56 -1.80
CA GLY A 419 -10.94 6.29 -1.11
C GLY A 419 -9.87 6.81 -2.07
N LEU A 420 -8.62 6.85 -1.59
CA LEU A 420 -7.47 7.18 -2.46
C LEU A 420 -7.12 6.04 -3.45
N ARG A 421 -7.61 4.81 -3.21
CA ARG A 421 -7.34 3.64 -4.07
C ARG A 421 -7.99 3.75 -5.45
N ALA A 422 -9.02 4.57 -5.63
CA ALA A 422 -9.57 4.90 -6.96
C ALA A 422 -8.58 5.64 -7.89
N LEU A 423 -7.41 6.08 -7.40
CA LEU A 423 -6.31 6.57 -8.24
C LEU A 423 -5.46 5.44 -8.87
N GLU A 424 -5.70 4.19 -8.47
CA GLU A 424 -4.98 2.99 -8.92
C GLU A 424 -5.76 2.20 -9.99
N HIS A 425 -7.07 2.43 -10.10
CA HIS A 425 -7.95 1.75 -11.06
C HIS A 425 -8.09 2.51 -12.38
N ALA A 426 -8.32 1.77 -13.47
CA ALA A 426 -8.44 2.34 -14.83
C ALA A 426 -9.73 3.13 -15.06
N GLN A 427 -10.79 2.82 -14.30
CA GLN A 427 -11.99 3.65 -14.17
C GLN A 427 -12.16 4.04 -12.70
N PRO A 428 -12.53 5.29 -12.39
CA PRO A 428 -12.72 5.73 -11.02
C PRO A 428 -14.05 5.20 -10.45
N THR A 429 -14.03 4.63 -9.25
CA THR A 429 -15.25 4.24 -8.54
C THR A 429 -16.15 5.47 -8.35
N PRO A 430 -17.44 5.40 -8.73
CA PRO A 430 -18.37 6.52 -8.56
C PRO A 430 -18.66 6.75 -7.08
N VAL A 431 -18.96 8.00 -6.72
CA VAL A 431 -19.38 8.34 -5.35
C VAL A 431 -20.87 8.10 -5.23
N GLN A 432 -21.25 7.15 -4.37
CA GLN A 432 -22.63 6.69 -4.24
C GLN A 432 -23.16 6.85 -2.81
N ALA A 433 -24.33 7.47 -2.68
CA ALA A 433 -25.12 7.57 -1.46
C ALA A 433 -26.62 7.53 -1.82
N SER A 434 -27.49 7.07 -0.93
CA SER A 434 -28.92 6.96 -1.25
C SER A 434 -29.80 7.56 -0.15
N VAL A 435 -30.87 8.27 -0.55
CA VAL A 435 -31.81 8.90 0.38
C VAL A 435 -33.11 8.10 0.39
N LEU A 436 -33.43 7.51 1.54
CA LEU A 436 -34.55 6.61 1.74
C LEU A 436 -35.69 7.36 2.45
N TYR A 437 -36.92 7.23 1.94
CA TYR A 437 -38.10 7.90 2.47
C TYR A 437 -39.01 6.87 3.15
N PHE A 438 -39.08 6.91 4.47
CA PHE A 438 -40.00 6.08 5.27
C PHE A 438 -41.23 6.92 5.63
N ASP A 439 -42.43 6.32 5.64
CA ASP A 439 -43.61 6.98 6.21
C ASP A 439 -43.52 7.00 7.74
N ARG A 440 -43.78 8.17 8.35
CA ARG A 440 -43.59 8.42 9.79
C ARG A 440 -44.60 7.67 10.68
N GLN A 441 -45.73 7.18 10.15
CA GLN A 441 -46.73 6.43 10.94
C GLN A 441 -46.47 4.93 10.92
N THR A 442 -46.34 4.35 9.72
CA THR A 442 -46.15 2.92 9.48
C THR A 442 -44.70 2.48 9.66
N ARG A 443 -43.74 3.41 9.55
CA ARG A 443 -42.27 3.17 9.52
C ARG A 443 -41.83 2.29 8.34
N ARG A 444 -42.61 2.28 7.26
CA ARG A 444 -42.35 1.52 6.03
C ARG A 444 -41.75 2.41 4.94
N LEU A 445 -40.78 1.89 4.20
CA LEU A 445 -40.20 2.55 3.03
C LEU A 445 -41.29 2.84 1.98
N GLN A 446 -41.31 4.06 1.46
CA GLN A 446 -42.22 4.53 0.40
C GLN A 446 -41.46 4.76 -0.92
N ALA A 447 -40.22 5.24 -0.84
CA ALA A 447 -39.35 5.53 -1.98
C ALA A 447 -37.88 5.55 -1.54
N TRP A 448 -36.96 5.51 -2.50
CA TRP A 448 -35.58 5.91 -2.31
C TRP A 448 -35.03 6.60 -3.56
N ASP A 449 -34.12 7.55 -3.37
CA ASP A 449 -33.36 8.20 -4.43
C ASP A 449 -31.92 7.69 -4.42
N ASP A 450 -31.52 7.01 -5.49
CA ASP A 450 -30.14 6.57 -5.71
C ASP A 450 -29.33 7.71 -6.33
N ILE A 451 -28.47 8.34 -5.53
CA ILE A 451 -27.61 9.43 -5.97
C ILE A 451 -26.23 8.86 -6.34
N THR A 452 -25.85 9.05 -7.59
CA THR A 452 -24.53 8.68 -8.13
C THR A 452 -23.88 9.94 -8.66
N LEU A 453 -22.80 10.37 -8.01
CA LEU A 453 -21.91 11.38 -8.55
C LEU A 453 -20.83 10.63 -9.33
N GLY A 454 -20.58 11.07 -10.56
CA GLY A 454 -19.57 10.47 -11.44
C GLY A 454 -18.22 10.36 -10.74
N GLY A 455 -17.49 9.28 -11.05
CA GLY A 455 -16.20 9.00 -10.42
C GLY A 455 -15.19 10.13 -10.64
N LEU A 456 -14.10 10.12 -9.87
CA LEU A 456 -13.02 11.10 -9.94
C LEU A 456 -12.54 11.35 -11.39
N GLY A 457 -13.13 12.36 -12.05
CA GLY A 457 -12.93 12.64 -13.47
C GLY A 457 -14.15 13.24 -14.17
N GLU A 458 -15.36 12.93 -13.72
CA GLU A 458 -16.60 13.19 -14.45
C GLU A 458 -17.37 14.44 -13.97
N GLN A 459 -18.40 14.84 -14.72
CA GLN A 459 -19.31 15.96 -14.39
C GLN A 459 -20.79 15.52 -14.40
N SER A 460 -21.02 14.24 -14.13
CA SER A 460 -22.35 13.61 -14.03
C SER A 460 -22.86 13.67 -12.59
N VAL A 461 -24.08 14.17 -12.41
CA VAL A 461 -24.98 13.69 -11.35
C VAL A 461 -26.00 12.80 -12.02
N TYR A 462 -26.24 11.63 -11.46
CA TYR A 462 -27.41 10.83 -11.76
C TYR A 462 -28.19 10.62 -10.45
N ILE A 463 -29.44 11.06 -10.42
CA ILE A 463 -30.39 10.81 -9.32
C ILE A 463 -31.50 9.94 -9.90
N GLN A 464 -31.63 8.71 -9.41
CA GLN A 464 -32.69 7.79 -9.83
C GLN A 464 -33.70 7.60 -8.70
N ARG A 465 -34.92 8.09 -8.89
CA ARG A 465 -36.02 7.85 -7.96
C ARG A 465 -36.64 6.48 -8.19
N HIS A 466 -36.73 5.70 -7.12
CA HIS A 466 -37.47 4.46 -7.05
C HIS A 466 -38.63 4.61 -6.06
N VAL A 467 -39.82 4.14 -6.43
CA VAL A 467 -40.98 4.04 -5.55
C VAL A 467 -41.11 2.59 -5.09
N GLU A 468 -41.42 2.36 -3.82
CA GLU A 468 -41.75 1.04 -3.30
C GLU A 468 -43.18 0.65 -3.78
N PRO A 469 -43.35 -0.37 -4.64
CA PRO A 469 -44.67 -0.72 -5.18
C PRO A 469 -45.60 -1.36 -4.12
N ASP A 470 -45.04 -1.99 -3.09
CA ASP A 470 -45.81 -2.46 -1.93
C ASP A 470 -45.07 -2.16 -0.61
N PRO A 471 -45.34 -0.98 -0.01
CA PRO A 471 -44.88 -0.65 1.34
C PRO A 471 -45.52 -1.54 2.41
N GLY A 472 -46.73 -2.07 2.17
CA GLY A 472 -47.53 -2.82 3.14
C GLY A 472 -47.21 -4.31 3.23
N ARG A 473 -46.47 -4.86 2.26
CA ARG A 473 -46.12 -6.28 2.09
C ARG A 473 -45.90 -7.05 3.39
N MET A 474 -46.42 -8.28 3.45
CA MET A 474 -46.13 -9.19 4.57
C MET A 474 -44.64 -9.56 4.57
N ILE A 475 -44.06 -9.62 5.76
CA ILE A 475 -42.71 -10.13 5.99
C ILE A 475 -42.85 -11.51 6.63
N SER A 476 -42.44 -12.54 5.90
CA SER A 476 -42.56 -13.94 6.31
C SER A 476 -41.22 -14.43 6.86
N PRO A 477 -41.13 -14.92 8.10
CA PRO A 477 -39.91 -15.55 8.60
C PRO A 477 -39.50 -16.75 7.73
N GLU A 478 -38.20 -16.90 7.49
CA GLU A 478 -37.68 -18.11 6.84
C GLU A 478 -37.85 -19.34 7.76
N PRO A 479 -38.20 -20.52 7.23
CA PRO A 479 -38.38 -21.72 8.05
C PRO A 479 -37.10 -22.13 8.78
N THR A 480 -37.08 -21.94 10.10
CA THR A 480 -35.97 -22.41 10.94
C THR A 480 -36.01 -23.93 11.06
N ASN A 481 -35.05 -24.58 10.39
CA ASN A 481 -34.89 -26.04 10.24
C ASN A 481 -35.87 -26.72 9.26
N SER A 482 -35.36 -27.08 8.08
CA SER A 482 -35.65 -28.42 7.52
C SER A 482 -34.70 -29.40 8.19
N PRO A 483 -35.17 -30.42 8.94
CA PRO A 483 -34.27 -31.43 9.47
C PRO A 483 -33.69 -32.27 8.33
N SER A 484 -32.36 -32.41 8.28
CA SER A 484 -31.73 -33.43 7.43
C SER A 484 -32.30 -34.80 7.78
N PRO A 485 -32.68 -35.65 6.80
CA PRO A 485 -33.29 -36.94 7.07
C PRO A 485 -32.23 -37.95 7.55
N THR A 486 -31.91 -37.91 8.85
CA THR A 486 -31.05 -38.89 9.54
C THR A 486 -31.82 -40.19 9.81
N GLY A 487 -32.36 -40.79 8.75
CA GLY A 487 -32.95 -42.13 8.76
C GLY A 487 -32.10 -43.11 7.94
N PRO A 488 -31.78 -44.31 8.45
CA PRO A 488 -31.06 -45.30 7.66
C PRO A 488 -31.94 -45.81 6.51
N VAL A 489 -31.38 -45.85 5.30
CA VAL A 489 -32.08 -46.34 4.09
C VAL A 489 -31.90 -47.86 3.98
N ASP A 490 -32.53 -48.60 4.88
CA ASP A 490 -32.71 -50.05 4.73
C ASP A 490 -33.79 -50.33 3.66
N GLY A 491 -33.35 -50.43 2.40
CA GLY A 491 -34.26 -50.52 1.26
C GLY A 491 -33.59 -50.94 -0.05
N THR A 492 -33.03 -52.15 -0.12
CA THR A 492 -32.32 -52.68 -1.28
C THR A 492 -33.21 -52.75 -2.54
N PRO A 493 -32.91 -52.02 -3.63
CA PRO A 493 -33.71 -52.07 -4.86
C PRO A 493 -33.55 -53.42 -5.57
N LYS A 494 -34.62 -54.22 -5.56
CA LYS A 494 -34.66 -55.55 -6.20
C LYS A 494 -34.77 -55.40 -7.72
N GLN A 495 -33.70 -55.67 -8.45
CA GLN A 495 -33.72 -55.67 -9.92
C GLN A 495 -34.70 -56.74 -10.46
N SER A 496 -35.60 -56.32 -11.35
CA SER A 496 -36.38 -57.21 -12.23
C SER A 496 -36.11 -56.80 -13.68
N GLY A 497 -35.53 -57.70 -14.47
CA GLY A 497 -35.16 -57.41 -15.86
C GLY A 497 -36.36 -57.32 -16.80
N GLY A 498 -36.26 -56.43 -17.80
CA GLY A 498 -37.20 -56.31 -18.92
C GLY A 498 -36.45 -55.79 -20.15
N THR A 499 -36.56 -56.50 -21.27
CA THR A 499 -35.77 -56.28 -22.49
C THR A 499 -36.32 -55.10 -23.32
N PRO A 500 -35.49 -54.22 -23.89
CA PRO A 500 -35.96 -53.15 -24.76
C PRO A 500 -36.40 -53.68 -26.14
N LEU A 501 -37.53 -53.18 -26.65
CA LEU A 501 -38.04 -53.46 -27.99
C LEU A 501 -38.25 -52.15 -28.76
N TRP A 502 -37.69 -52.08 -29.96
CA TRP A 502 -37.87 -50.99 -30.92
C TRP A 502 -38.64 -51.50 -32.14
N HIS A 503 -39.68 -50.79 -32.59
CA HIS A 503 -39.96 -50.54 -34.02
C HIS A 503 -41.22 -49.68 -34.28
N GLN A 504 -41.07 -48.75 -35.25
CA GLN A 504 -42.01 -48.30 -36.30
C GLN A 504 -43.46 -47.85 -35.92
N GLY A 505 -44.03 -46.78 -36.48
CA GLY A 505 -43.51 -45.78 -37.44
C GLY A 505 -44.63 -44.98 -38.15
N GLN A 506 -44.25 -43.96 -38.96
CA GLN A 506 -45.10 -43.11 -39.83
C GLN A 506 -46.05 -42.10 -39.12
N SER A 507 -46.43 -40.93 -39.66
CA SER A 507 -46.08 -40.24 -40.94
C SER A 507 -46.08 -38.68 -40.82
N SER A 508 -45.35 -38.02 -41.73
CA SER A 508 -45.31 -36.54 -41.98
C SER A 508 -46.47 -36.11 -42.96
N PRO A 509 -46.53 -34.93 -43.65
CA PRO A 509 -45.57 -33.80 -43.80
C PRO A 509 -46.15 -32.35 -43.85
N MET A 510 -45.25 -31.33 -43.94
CA MET A 510 -45.14 -30.27 -44.98
C MET A 510 -43.97 -29.31 -44.56
N LEU A 511 -42.88 -29.15 -45.35
CA LEU A 511 -42.63 -28.15 -46.42
C LEU A 511 -42.69 -26.67 -45.92
N GLN A 512 -41.76 -25.73 -46.14
CA GLN A 512 -40.43 -25.57 -46.81
C GLN A 512 -39.70 -24.36 -46.13
N GLY A 513 -38.42 -23.98 -46.34
CA GLY A 513 -37.30 -24.45 -47.18
C GLY A 513 -36.06 -23.51 -47.03
N SER A 514 -34.92 -23.83 -47.67
CA SER A 514 -33.64 -23.05 -47.67
C SER A 514 -33.40 -22.32 -49.02
N PRO A 515 -32.24 -21.67 -49.37
CA PRO A 515 -30.90 -21.51 -48.76
C PRO A 515 -30.66 -20.03 -48.28
N THR A 516 -29.48 -19.40 -48.12
CA THR A 516 -28.01 -19.64 -48.33
C THR A 516 -27.25 -18.98 -47.13
N GLU A 517 -26.04 -19.36 -46.68
CA GLU A 517 -24.67 -19.34 -47.27
C GLU A 517 -24.05 -17.94 -47.50
N GLY A 518 -22.83 -17.71 -46.96
CA GLY A 518 -22.04 -16.50 -47.19
C GLY A 518 -21.20 -16.03 -45.99
N GLY A 519 -20.03 -16.64 -45.74
CA GLY A 519 -19.05 -16.17 -44.76
C GLY A 519 -17.81 -15.53 -45.40
N ARG A 520 -16.95 -14.87 -44.61
CA ARG A 520 -15.55 -14.61 -44.97
C ARG A 520 -14.68 -14.25 -43.77
N GLU A 521 -13.46 -14.77 -43.78
CA GLU A 521 -12.35 -14.36 -42.91
C GLU A 521 -11.48 -13.31 -43.62
N SER A 522 -10.86 -12.42 -42.84
CA SER A 522 -9.58 -11.74 -43.14
C SER A 522 -9.04 -11.08 -41.88
#